data_AF-A0A940LD48-F1
#
_entry.id   AF-A0A940LD48-F1
#
_cell.length_a   1.000
_cell.length_b   1.000
_cell.length_c   1.000
_cell.angle_alpha   90.00
_cell.angle_beta   90.00
_cell.angle_gamma   90.00
#
_symmetry.space_group_name_H-M   'P 1'
#
loop_
_entity.id
_entity.type
_entity.pdbx_description
1 polymer ?
#
loop_
_entity_poly.entity_id
_entity_poly.type
_entity_poly.pdbx_seq_one_letter_code
_entity_poly.pdbx_strand_id
1 'polypeptide(L)'
;MKKTGLLLSLLIACCAVFAQSGTTNPNIGIKWAPTGIVFGNISLQGEYNFGKNSLTAKIGFPFSKHQTFKFDDKDADFSMKAMSFLAGYRTYLS
;
A
#
# COMPACT_ATOMS: atom_id res chain seq x y z
N MET A 1 -15.38 24.88 -0.13
CA MET A 1 -14.28 23.99 -0.60
C MET A 1 -12.99 24.09 0.22
N LYS A 2 -12.61 25.23 0.82
CA LYS A 2 -11.37 25.34 1.63
C LYS A 2 -11.41 24.58 2.98
N LYS A 3 -12.58 24.54 3.63
CA LYS A 3 -12.76 23.92 4.97
C LYS A 3 -12.68 22.39 4.95
N THR A 4 -13.11 21.76 3.85
CA THR A 4 -13.06 20.30 3.66
C THR A 4 -11.64 19.79 3.46
N GLY A 5 -10.79 20.54 2.76
CA GLY A 5 -9.36 20.21 2.64
C GLY A 5 -8.63 20.22 3.98
N LEU A 6 -8.92 21.23 4.81
CA LEU A 6 -8.33 21.36 6.15
C LEU A 6 -8.72 20.20 7.07
N LEU A 7 -9.99 19.79 7.03
CA LEU A 7 -10.51 18.64 7.79
C LEU A 7 -9.87 17.32 7.36
N LEU A 8 -9.68 17.11 6.05
CA LEU A 8 -9.04 15.92 5.51
C LEU A 8 -7.56 15.85 5.90
N SER A 9 -6.84 16.98 5.85
CA SER A 9 -5.44 17.04 6.32
C SER A 9 -5.31 16.79 7.82
N LEU A 10 -6.27 17.26 8.64
CA LEU A 10 -6.27 17.02 10.08
C LEU A 10 -6.50 15.53 10.40
N LEU A 11 -7.41 14.89 9.66
CA LEU A 11 -7.70 13.47 9.80
C LEU A 11 -6.47 12.60 9.48
N ILE A 12 -5.76 12.91 8.39
CA ILE A 12 -4.53 12.20 7.99
C ILE A 12 -3.43 12.38 9.04
N ALA A 13 -3.26 13.60 9.57
CA ALA A 13 -2.27 13.88 10.60
C ALA A 13 -2.57 13.11 11.90
N CYS A 14 -3.84 13.03 12.34
CA CYS A 14 -4.22 12.24 13.50
C CYS A 14 -3.92 10.74 13.32
N CYS A 15 -4.23 10.16 12.16
CA CYS A 15 -3.97 8.73 11.91
C CYS A 15 -2.46 8.39 11.90
N ALA A 16 -1.59 9.32 11.51
CA ALA A 16 -0.14 9.10 11.47
C ALA A 16 0.49 9.01 12.87
N VAL A 17 -0.05 9.73 13.86
CA VAL A 17 0.50 9.77 15.24
C VAL A 17 0.23 8.46 15.99
N PHE A 18 -0.93 7.84 15.80
CA PHE A 18 -1.28 6.56 16.44
C PHE A 18 -0.48 5.36 15.94
N ALA A 19 0.25 5.49 14.82
CA ALA A 19 1.01 4.39 14.23
C ALA A 19 2.39 4.14 14.89
N GLN A 20 2.88 5.05 15.75
CA GLN A 20 4.28 5.02 16.22
C GLN A 20 4.49 4.56 17.68
N SER A 21 3.42 4.29 18.44
CA SER A 21 3.56 3.90 19.85
C SER A 21 3.34 2.40 20.04
N GLY A 22 4.41 1.61 19.91
CA GLY A 22 4.40 0.19 20.25
C GLY A 22 5.79 -0.40 20.42
N THR A 23 6.16 -0.66 21.67
CA THR A 23 7.42 -1.30 22.09
C THR A 23 7.61 -2.70 21.49
N THR A 24 8.84 -2.97 21.08
CA THR A 24 9.35 -4.16 20.39
C THR A 24 9.26 -5.46 21.21
N ASN A 25 8.24 -6.25 20.91
CA ASN A 25 8.10 -7.70 21.14
C ASN A 25 7.23 -8.24 19.98
N PRO A 26 7.28 -9.54 19.59
CA PRO A 26 7.00 -9.97 18.22
C PRO A 26 5.76 -9.31 17.64
N ASN A 27 5.99 -8.38 16.73
CA ASN A 27 4.97 -7.43 16.29
C ASN A 27 4.49 -7.88 14.92
N ILE A 28 3.26 -8.37 14.87
CA ILE A 28 2.54 -8.67 13.64
C ILE A 28 1.89 -7.36 13.19
N GLY A 29 2.41 -6.79 12.11
CA GLY A 29 1.84 -5.63 11.45
C GLY A 29 1.09 -6.04 10.19
N ILE A 30 -0.15 -5.59 10.04
CA ILE A 30 -0.89 -5.67 8.78
C ILE A 30 -0.94 -4.26 8.19
N LYS A 31 -0.42 -4.10 6.98
CA LYS A 31 -0.32 -2.85 6.24
C LYS A 31 -1.12 -2.97 4.94
N TRP A 32 -2.06 -2.06 4.73
CA TRP A 32 -2.69 -1.88 3.43
C TRP A 32 -1.73 -1.05 2.55
N ALA A 33 -1.53 -1.46 1.29
CA ALA A 33 -0.62 -0.80 0.37
C ALA A 33 -1.38 -0.40 -0.90
N PRO A 34 -1.83 0.87 -1.00
CA PRO A 34 -2.61 1.37 -2.14
C PRO A 34 -1.76 1.62 -3.39
N THR A 35 -0.44 1.50 -3.29
CA THR A 35 0.50 1.72 -4.40
C THR A 35 0.22 0.81 -5.60
N GLY A 36 -0.43 -0.33 -5.36
CA GLY A 36 -0.86 -1.25 -6.41
C GLY A 36 -2.00 -0.75 -7.29
N ILE A 37 -2.80 0.23 -6.83
CA ILE A 37 -4.04 0.66 -7.50
C ILE A 37 -3.70 1.27 -8.87
N VAL A 38 -2.57 1.96 -8.95
CA VAL A 38 -2.03 2.50 -10.21
C VAL A 38 -1.88 1.40 -11.26
N PHE A 39 -1.48 0.20 -10.83
CA PHE A 39 -1.23 -0.99 -11.64
C PHE A 39 -2.41 -1.97 -11.69
N GLY A 40 -3.61 -1.57 -11.25
CA GLY A 40 -4.80 -2.42 -11.28
C GLY A 40 -4.79 -3.54 -10.22
N ASN A 41 -4.24 -3.26 -9.04
CA ASN A 41 -4.32 -4.19 -7.90
C ASN A 41 -4.46 -3.49 -6.55
N ILE A 42 -5.05 -4.17 -5.57
CA ILE A 42 -5.10 -3.73 -4.18
C ILE A 42 -4.23 -4.70 -3.39
N SER A 43 -3.27 -4.19 -2.63
CA SER A 43 -2.31 -5.04 -1.94
C SER A 43 -2.39 -4.94 -0.43
N LEU A 44 -2.30 -6.10 0.22
CA LEU A 44 -2.23 -6.28 1.67
C LEU A 44 -0.86 -6.88 2.00
N GLN A 45 -0.20 -6.34 3.01
CA GLN A 45 1.12 -6.77 3.46
C GLN A 45 1.09 -7.10 4.94
N GLY A 46 1.45 -8.33 5.29
CA GLY A 46 1.78 -8.74 6.66
C GLY A 46 3.29 -8.67 6.89
N GLU A 47 3.70 -8.17 8.05
CA GLU A 47 5.08 -8.17 8.51
C GLU A 47 5.14 -8.77 9.92
N TYR A 48 6.00 -9.77 10.11
CA TYR A 48 6.29 -10.41 11.39
C TYR A 48 7.70 -10.04 11.83
N ASN A 49 7.82 -9.27 12.91
CA ASN A 49 9.11 -8.83 13.45
C ASN A 49 9.54 -9.71 14.63
N PHE A 50 10.78 -10.17 14.65
CA PHE A 50 11.33 -11.01 15.72
C PHE A 50 12.74 -10.55 16.12
N GLY A 51 12.81 -9.32 16.63
CA GLY A 51 14.07 -8.67 17.03
C GLY A 51 14.65 -7.84 15.89
N LYS A 52 15.89 -8.13 15.48
CA LYS A 52 16.56 -7.43 14.37
C LYS A 52 16.09 -7.88 12.98
N ASN A 53 15.26 -8.92 12.93
CA ASN A 53 14.83 -9.56 11.70
C ASN A 53 13.32 -9.43 11.52
N SER A 54 12.87 -9.31 10.28
CA SER A 54 11.45 -9.35 9.92
C SER A 54 11.20 -10.23 8.70
N LEU A 55 10.08 -10.94 8.75
CA LEU A 55 9.51 -11.66 7.61
C LEU A 55 8.32 -10.86 7.09
N THR A 56 8.25 -10.70 5.78
CA THR A 56 7.18 -9.96 5.11
C THR A 56 6.51 -10.86 4.09
N ALA A 57 5.18 -10.81 4.04
CA ALA A 57 4.38 -11.40 2.98
C ALA A 57 3.39 -10.34 2.47
N LYS A 58 3.30 -10.19 1.16
CA LYS A 58 2.43 -9.22 0.50
C LYS A 58 1.67 -9.92 -0.62
N ILE A 59 0.36 -9.70 -0.65
CA ILE A 59 -0.56 -10.24 -1.65
C ILE A 59 -1.28 -9.06 -2.30
N GLY A 60 -1.21 -8.98 -3.63
CA GLY A 60 -1.96 -8.04 -4.44
C GLY A 60 -3.09 -8.74 -5.15
N PHE A 61 -4.33 -8.34 -4.84
CA PHE A 61 -5.52 -8.80 -5.52
C PHE A 61 -5.83 -7.92 -6.72
N PRO A 62 -6.07 -8.52 -7.89
CA PRO A 62 -6.38 -7.75 -9.09
C PRO A 62 -7.71 -7.02 -8.96
N PHE A 63 -7.75 -5.76 -9.37
CA PHE A 63 -8.97 -4.98 -9.54
C PHE A 63 -9.00 -4.41 -10.96
N SER A 64 -10.13 -4.53 -11.66
CA SER A 64 -10.24 -4.06 -13.04
C SER A 64 -10.14 -2.54 -13.10
N LYS A 65 -9.08 -2.05 -13.73
CA LYS A 65 -8.94 -0.63 -14.08
C LYS A 65 -8.97 -0.49 -15.59
N HIS A 66 -9.99 0.20 -16.10
CA HIS A 66 -10.05 0.65 -17.48
C HIS A 66 -9.47 2.06 -17.56
N GLN A 67 -8.46 2.25 -18.41
CA GLN A 67 -7.89 3.56 -18.66
C GLN A 67 -7.80 3.75 -20.19
N THR A 68 -8.56 4.71 -20.68
CA THR A 68 -8.49 5.15 -22.08
C THR A 68 -7.51 6.31 -22.16
N PHE A 69 -6.54 6.24 -23.07
CA PHE A 69 -5.69 7.38 -23.40
C PHE A 69 -5.59 7.52 -24.91
N LYS A 70 -5.48 8.77 -25.36
CA LYS A 70 -5.22 9.07 -26.77
C LYS A 70 -3.73 8.86 -27.07
N PHE A 71 -3.43 7.98 -28.01
CA PHE A 71 -2.10 7.81 -28.55
C PHE A 71 -2.18 7.92 -30.07
N ASP A 72 -1.50 8.91 -30.64
CA ASP A 72 -1.45 9.15 -32.09
C ASP A 72 -2.86 9.34 -32.73
N ASP A 73 -3.67 10.21 -32.11
CA ASP A 73 -5.07 10.51 -32.49
C ASP A 73 -6.05 9.33 -32.53
N LYS A 74 -5.61 8.15 -32.08
CA LYS A 74 -6.45 6.98 -31.89
C LYS A 74 -6.72 6.77 -30.40
N ASP A 75 -7.96 6.43 -30.09
CA ASP A 75 -8.32 6.02 -28.73
C ASP A 75 -7.74 4.62 -28.48
N ALA A 76 -6.89 4.51 -27.46
CA ALA A 76 -6.31 3.26 -27.04
C ALA A 76 -6.87 2.88 -25.67
N ASP A 77 -7.60 1.76 -25.63
CA ASP A 77 -8.19 1.21 -24.41
C ASP A 77 -7.24 0.23 -23.76
N PHE A 78 -6.80 0.55 -22.53
CA PHE A 78 -5.96 -0.33 -21.73
C PHE A 78 -6.73 -0.87 -20.53
N SER A 79 -6.80 -2.20 -20.43
CA SER A 79 -7.32 -2.92 -19.27
C SER A 79 -6.15 -3.46 -18.46
N MET A 80 -5.97 -2.95 -17.24
CA MET A 80 -4.91 -3.38 -16.35
C MET A 80 -5.49 -4.24 -15.22
N LYS A 81 -5.00 -5.47 -15.12
CA LYS A 81 -5.37 -6.43 -14.07
C LYS A 81 -4.14 -7.22 -13.65
N ALA A 82 -3.64 -6.97 -12.43
CA ALA A 82 -2.42 -7.61 -11.95
C ALA A 82 -2.65 -8.35 -10.62
N MET A 83 -2.34 -9.65 -10.58
CA MET A 83 -2.17 -10.36 -9.31
C MET A 83 -0.68 -10.31 -8.94
N SER A 84 -0.37 -10.11 -7.67
CA SER A 84 1.03 -10.12 -7.22
C SER A 84 1.19 -10.83 -5.88
N PHE A 85 2.33 -11.49 -5.70
CA PHE A 85 2.73 -12.08 -4.44
C PHE A 85 4.20 -11.74 -4.19
N LEU A 86 4.52 -11.32 -2.98
CA LEU A 86 5.89 -11.00 -2.58
C LEU A 86 6.12 -11.51 -1.16
N ALA A 87 7.17 -12.31 -0.98
CA ALA A 87 7.67 -12.68 0.34
C ALA A 87 9.11 -12.17 0.48
N GLY A 88 9.51 -11.82 1.69
CA GLY A 88 10.84 -11.28 1.94
C GLY A 88 11.29 -11.45 3.37
N TYR A 89 12.61 -11.44 3.55
CA TYR A 89 13.27 -11.41 4.84
C TYR A 89 14.12 -10.14 4.90
N ARG A 90 14.04 -9.39 6.00
CA ARG A 90 14.81 -8.17 6.21
C ARG A 90 15.51 -8.23 7.56
N THR A 91 16.81 -7.98 7.57
CA THR A 91 17.57 -7.71 8.79
C THR A 91 17.82 -6.20 8.88
N TYR A 92 17.43 -5.60 10.00
CA TYR A 92 17.74 -4.22 10.33
C TYR A 92 19.13 -4.19 10.98
N LEU A 93 20.06 -3.49 10.33
CA LEU A 93 21.36 -3.16 10.89
C LEU A 93 21.11 -2.09 11.97
N SER A 94 21.02 -2.53 13.22
CA SER A 94 20.97 -1.67 14.40
C SER A 94 22.16 -0.73 14.48
#